data_AF-A7SVL4-F1
#
_entry.id   AF-A7SVL4-F1
#
_cell.length_a   1.000
_cell.length_b   1.000
_cell.length_c   1.000
_cell.angle_alpha   90.00
_cell.angle_beta   90.00
_cell.angle_gamma   90.00
#
_symmetry.space_group_name_H-M   'P 1'
#
loop_
_entity.id
_entity.type
_entity.pdbx_description
1 polymer ?
#
loop_
_entity_poly.entity_id
_entity_poly.type
_entity_poly.pdbx_seq_one_letter_code
_entity_poly.pdbx_strand_id
1 'polypeptide(L)' 'FRIEKTTFEGFVRLVDPYMAKEDTKMREAIPVPKRVAVALWRLATGNSYRTTSLQFGIGRSTSMHITHEFCRIIASLA' A
#
# COMPACT_ATOMS: atom_id res chain seq x y z
N PHE A 1 14.50 0.93 -2.71
CA PHE A 1 13.78 0.82 -3.99
C PHE A 1 13.65 2.21 -4.58
N ARG A 2 13.69 2.36 -5.91
CA ARG A 2 13.52 3.65 -6.59
C ARG A 2 12.51 3.47 -7.71
N ILE A 3 11.49 4.32 -7.70
CA ILE A 3 10.45 4.41 -8.73
C ILE A 3 10.34 5.88 -9.09
N GLU A 4 10.08 6.18 -10.35
CA GLU A 4 9.80 7.55 -10.77
C GLU A 4 8.47 8.02 -10.19
N LYS A 5 8.38 9.30 -9.82
CA LYS A 5 7.17 9.89 -9.24
C LYS A 5 5.94 9.69 -10.15
N THR A 6 6.11 9.84 -11.46
CA THR A 6 5.05 9.68 -12.45
C THR A 6 4.47 8.27 -12.46
N THR A 7 5.34 7.24 -12.44
CA THR A 7 4.93 5.83 -12.35
C THR A 7 4.20 5.56 -11.03
N PHE A 8 4.70 6.10 -9.91
CA PHE A 8 4.04 5.96 -8.62
C PHE A 8 2.63 6.57 -8.62
N GLU A 9 2.47 7.79 -9.13
CA GLU A 9 1.17 8.44 -9.29
C GLU A 9 0.24 7.69 -10.26
N GLY A 10 0.82 7.00 -11.26
CA GLY A 10 0.10 6.06 -12.10
C GLY A 10 -0.54 4.92 -11.30
N PHE A 11 0.25 4.24 -10.46
CA PHE A 11 -0.28 3.20 -9.57
C PHE A 11 -1.33 3.73 -8.61
N VAL A 12 -1.10 4.89 -7.99
CA VAL A 12 -2.07 5.50 -7.08
C VAL A 12 -3.40 5.72 -7.79
N ARG A 13 -3.40 6.40 -8.94
CA ARG A 13 -4.63 6.66 -9.72
C ARG A 13 -5.35 5.38 -10.15
N LEU A 14 -4.58 4.35 -10.51
CA LEU A 14 -5.13 3.06 -10.92
C LEU A 14 -5.88 2.35 -9.79
N VAL A 15 -5.33 2.35 -8.57
CA VAL A 15 -5.92 1.59 -7.44
C VAL A 15 -6.84 2.41 -6.55
N ASP A 16 -6.78 3.75 -6.63
CA ASP A 16 -7.56 4.68 -5.78
C ASP A 16 -9.04 4.30 -5.62
N PRO A 17 -9.80 4.07 -6.71
CA PRO A 17 -11.23 3.75 -6.58
C PRO A 17 -11.52 2.41 -5.88
N TYR A 18 -10.54 1.52 -5.77
CA TYR A 18 -10.70 0.17 -5.20
C TYR A 18 -10.09 0.02 -3.81
N MET A 19 -9.10 0.86 -3.47
CA MET A 19 -8.27 0.71 -2.27
C MET A 19 -8.53 1.79 -1.22
N ALA A 20 -9.25 2.86 -1.57
CA ALA A 20 -9.68 3.89 -0.65
C ALA A 20 -10.47 3.30 0.54
N LYS A 21 -10.23 3.84 1.73
CA LYS A 21 -10.96 3.52 2.95
C LYS A 21 -11.45 4.80 3.60
N GLU A 22 -12.58 4.70 4.28
CA GLU A 22 -13.19 5.83 4.99
C GLU A 22 -12.57 6.02 6.38
N ASP A 23 -12.54 7.26 6.83
CA ASP A 23 -12.20 7.61 8.19
C ASP A 23 -13.26 7.11 9.15
N THR A 24 -12.83 6.79 10.37
CA THR A 24 -13.74 6.42 11.46
C THR A 24 -13.63 7.44 12.59
N LYS A 25 -14.63 7.51 13.47
CA LYS A 25 -14.63 8.41 14.63
C LYS A 25 -13.39 8.25 15.53
N MET A 26 -12.76 7.08 15.53
CA MET A 26 -11.61 6.78 16.41
C MET A 26 -10.26 6.85 15.69
N ARG A 27 -10.25 6.82 14.35
CA ARG A 27 -9.00 6.65 13.58
C ARG A 27 -9.16 7.10 12.14
N GLU A 28 -8.18 7.87 11.68
CA GLU A 28 -7.99 8.22 10.27
C GLU A 28 -7.53 7.02 9.43
N ALA A 29 -8.10 6.89 8.24
CA ALA A 29 -7.73 5.91 7.25
C ALA A 29 -6.30 6.16 6.75
N ILE A 30 -5.57 5.07 6.52
CA ILE A 30 -4.27 5.16 5.85
C ILE A 30 -4.52 5.59 4.39
N PRO A 31 -3.99 6.74 3.93
CA PRO A 31 -4.22 7.23 2.57
C PRO A 31 -3.73 6.25 1.50
N VAL A 32 -4.41 6.20 0.36
CA VAL A 32 -4.05 5.31 -0.76
C VAL A 32 -2.59 5.44 -1.18
N PRO A 33 -1.98 6.65 -1.32
CA PRO A 33 -0.56 6.76 -1.66
C PRO A 33 0.35 6.02 -0.67
N LYS A 34 0.07 6.12 0.63
CA LYS A 34 0.85 5.41 1.66
C LYS A 34 0.65 3.90 1.56
N ARG A 35 -0.58 3.44 1.26
CA ARG A 35 -0.87 2.02 1.04
C ARG A 35 -0.10 1.46 -0.17
N VAL A 36 -0.10 2.17 -1.29
CA VAL A 36 0.66 1.81 -2.50
C VAL A 36 2.17 1.76 -2.19
N ALA A 37 2.70 2.75 -1.47
CA ALA A 37 4.11 2.77 -1.09
C ALA A 37 4.52 1.55 -0.24
N VAL A 38 3.67 1.15 0.71
CA VAL A 38 3.88 -0.05 1.55
C VAL A 38 3.93 -1.32 0.70
N ALA A 39 2.95 -1.49 -0.21
CA ALA A 39 2.88 -2.66 -1.07
C ALA A 39 4.10 -2.74 -2.01
N LEU A 40 4.42 -1.64 -2.70
CA LEU A 40 5.57 -1.59 -3.60
C LEU A 40 6.89 -1.81 -2.87
N TRP A 41 7.08 -1.24 -1.69
CA TRP A 41 8.27 -1.50 -0.86
C TRP A 41 8.39 -2.99 -0.52
N ARG A 42 7.29 -3.61 -0.07
CA ARG A 42 7.26 -5.01 0.33
C ARG A 42 7.58 -5.94 -0.85
N LEU A 43 7.01 -5.66 -2.01
CA LEU A 43 7.20 -6.42 -3.23
C LEU A 43 8.61 -6.24 -3.81
N ALA A 44 9.12 -5.01 -3.85
CA ALA A 44 10.42 -4.71 -4.44
C ALA A 44 11.61 -5.16 -3.57
N THR A 45 11.48 -5.16 -2.24
CA THR A 45 12.60 -5.47 -1.33
C THR A 45 12.59 -6.89 -0.80
N GLY A 46 11.46 -7.61 -0.86
CA GLY A 46 11.36 -8.95 -0.28
C GLY A 46 11.41 -9.01 1.26
N ASN A 47 11.58 -7.87 1.94
CA ASN A 47 11.76 -7.79 3.39
C ASN A 47 10.57 -8.33 4.20
N SER A 48 10.83 -8.71 5.46
CA SER A 48 9.78 -9.12 6.38
C SER A 48 8.73 -8.02 6.62
N TYR A 49 7.51 -8.41 6.99
CA TYR A 49 6.48 -7.47 7.42
C TYR A 49 6.83 -6.74 8.72
N ARG A 50 7.76 -7.27 9.54
CA ARG A 50 8.30 -6.54 10.70
C ARG A 50 9.10 -5.30 10.25
N THR A 51 9.99 -5.48 9.27
CA THR A 51 10.79 -4.37 8.72
C THR A 51 9.90 -3.36 8.01
N THR A 52 8.94 -3.83 7.22
CA THR A 52 7.98 -2.95 6.51
C THR A 52 7.11 -2.16 7.48
N SER A 53 6.62 -2.82 8.54
CA SER A 53 5.87 -2.20 9.64
C SER A 53 6.65 -1.06 10.29
N LEU A 54 7.92 -1.29 10.62
CA LEU A 54 8.80 -0.28 11.21
C LEU A 54 9.04 0.90 10.24
N GLN A 55 9.31 0.60 8.96
CA GLN A 55 9.61 1.62 7.94
C GLN A 55 8.47 2.62 7.73
N PHE A 56 7.22 2.17 7.82
CA PHE A 56 6.04 3.00 7.53
C PHE A 56 5.24 3.41 8.77
N GLY A 57 5.64 2.94 9.96
CA GLY A 57 4.93 3.19 11.21
C GLY A 57 3.51 2.60 11.21
N ILE A 58 3.33 1.40 10.66
CA ILE A 58 2.02 0.72 10.58
C ILE A 58 2.10 -0.67 11.21
N GLY A 59 0.98 -1.20 11.70
CA GLY A 59 0.96 -2.56 12.26
C GLY A 59 1.36 -3.63 11.24
N ARG A 60 2.05 -4.69 11.70
CA ARG A 60 2.51 -5.82 10.86
C ARG A 60 1.37 -6.45 10.05
N SER A 61 0.25 -6.74 10.71
CA SER A 61 -0.94 -7.29 10.07
C SER A 61 -1.52 -6.30 9.05
N THR A 62 -1.56 -5.01 9.37
CA THR A 62 -2.03 -3.97 8.43
C THR A 62 -1.15 -3.90 7.18
N SER A 63 0.17 -3.94 7.33
CA SER A 63 1.10 -3.97 6.20
C SER A 63 0.89 -5.20 5.29
N MET A 64 0.66 -6.36 5.88
CA MET A 64 0.33 -7.58 5.15
C MET A 64 -0.99 -7.46 4.39
N HIS A 65 -2.06 -7.00 5.06
CA HIS A 65 -3.37 -6.81 4.42
C HIS A 65 -3.28 -5.81 3.26
N ILE A 66 -2.61 -4.67 3.45
CA ILE A 66 -2.39 -3.68 2.38
C ILE A 66 -1.69 -4.31 1.18
N THR A 67 -0.65 -5.09 1.42
CA THR A 67 0.11 -5.74 0.34
C THR A 67 -0.75 -6.73 -0.43
N HIS A 68 -1.50 -7.58 0.28
CA HIS A 68 -2.37 -8.57 -0.35
C HIS A 68 -3.55 -7.93 -1.09
N GLU A 69 -4.18 -6.90 -0.51
CA GLU A 69 -5.25 -6.12 -1.13
C GLU A 69 -4.76 -5.46 -2.43
N PHE A 70 -3.57 -4.83 -2.40
CA PHE A 70 -2.95 -4.24 -3.58
C PHE A 70 -2.72 -5.29 -4.68
N CYS A 71 -2.10 -6.44 -4.36
CA CYS A 71 -1.86 -7.50 -5.34
C CYS A 71 -3.17 -8.02 -5.96
N ARG A 72 -4.22 -8.20 -5.13
CA ARG A 72 -5.52 -8.67 -5.61
C ARG A 72 -6.16 -7.68 -6.57
N ILE A 73 -6.14 -6.38 -6.25
CA ILE A 73 -6.68 -5.33 -7.13
C ILE A 73 -5.95 -5.33 -8.47
N ILE A 74 -4.61 -5.30 -8.45
CA ILE A 74 -3.81 -5.30 -9.68
C ILE A 74 -4.08 -6.56 -10.52
N ALA A 75 -4.14 -7.73 -9.88
CA ALA A 75 -4.42 -8.99 -10.58
C ALA A 75 -5.84 -9.06 -11.18
N SER A 76 -6.79 -8.27 -10.68
CA SER A 76 -8.15 -8.19 -11.24
C SER A 76 -8.31 -7.16 -12.35
N LEU A 77 -7.33 -6.27 -12.51
CA LEU A 77 -7.33 -5.22 -13.54
C LEU A 77 -6.50 -5.59 -14.78
N ALA A 78 -5.69 -6.66 -14.66
CA ALA A 78 -4.89 -7.23 -15.75
C ALA A 78 -5.67 -8.36 -16.44
#